data_AF-A0A0F0GFT3-F1
#
_entry.id   AF-A0A0F0GFT3-F1
#
_cell.length_a   1.000
_cell.length_b   1.000
_cell.length_c   1.000
_cell.angle_alpha   90.00
_cell.angle_beta   90.00
_cell.angle_gamma   90.00
#
_symmetry.space_group_name_H-M   'P 1'
#
loop_
_entity.id
_entity.type
_entity.pdbx_description
1 polymer ?
#
loop_
_entity_poly.entity_id
_entity_poly.type
_entity_poly.pdbx_seq_one_letter_code
_entity_poly.pdbx_strand_id
1 'polypeptide(L)'
;WPELSLADVGYSLVASRAGFEHRAVVVAGDREAAVRGLEALASGEPGAGVVQGVGGAGGKVAFVFPGQGSQWAAMAVELLECSAVFA
;
A
#
# COMPACT_ATOMS: atom_id res chain seq x y z
N TRP A 1 -18.14 -20.61 4.22
CA TRP A 1 -16.68 -20.35 4.24
C TRP A 1 -16.46 -19.19 5.18
N PRO A 2 -15.57 -19.28 6.19
CA PRO A 2 -15.22 -18.10 6.98
C PRO A 2 -14.63 -17.03 6.06
N GLU A 3 -14.91 -15.77 6.34
CA GLU A 3 -14.31 -14.67 5.59
C GLU A 3 -12.80 -14.66 5.84
N LEU A 4 -12.01 -14.55 4.77
CA LEU A 4 -10.56 -14.45 4.87
C LEU A 4 -10.17 -13.03 5.30
N SER A 5 -9.30 -12.94 6.31
CA SER A 5 -8.67 -11.68 6.70
C SER A 5 -7.81 -11.15 5.56
N LEU A 6 -8.00 -9.88 5.19
CA LEU A 6 -7.16 -9.21 4.20
C LEU A 6 -5.70 -9.10 4.66
N ALA A 7 -5.47 -8.97 5.97
CA ALA A 7 -4.11 -8.94 6.52
C ALA A 7 -3.40 -10.29 6.29
N ASP A 8 -4.08 -11.40 6.53
CA ASP A 8 -3.52 -12.74 6.34
C ASP A 8 -3.27 -13.04 4.86
N VAL A 9 -4.19 -12.63 3.97
CA VAL A 9 -4.01 -12.75 2.52
C VAL A 9 -2.81 -11.91 2.06
N GLY A 10 -2.73 -10.64 2.47
CA GLY A 10 -1.62 -9.75 2.13
C GLY A 10 -0.27 -10.29 2.62
N TYR A 11 -0.21 -10.73 3.87
CA TYR A 11 0.99 -11.36 4.44
C TYR A 11 1.40 -12.60 3.64
N SER A 12 0.45 -13.49 3.35
CA SER A 12 0.73 -14.73 2.60
C SER A 12 1.24 -14.43 1.20
N LEU A 13 0.69 -13.43 0.50
CA LEU A 13 1.14 -13.03 -0.83
C LEU A 13 2.59 -12.52 -0.80
N VAL A 14 2.96 -11.69 0.18
CA VAL A 14 4.32 -11.13 0.27
C VAL A 14 5.33 -12.16 0.76
N ALA A 15 4.98 -12.96 1.77
CA ALA A 15 5.92 -13.83 2.45
C ALA A 15 6.16 -15.17 1.74
N SER A 16 5.20 -15.64 0.92
CA SER A 16 5.25 -17.01 0.36
C SER A 16 5.31 -17.09 -1.17
N ARG A 17 5.10 -15.99 -1.89
CA ARG A 17 5.11 -15.98 -3.36
C ARG A 17 6.40 -15.36 -3.89
N ALA A 18 6.81 -15.81 -5.07
CA ALA A 18 7.93 -15.21 -5.78
C ALA A 18 7.58 -13.80 -6.25
N GLY A 19 8.48 -12.84 -6.02
CA GLY A 19 8.34 -11.47 -6.50
C GLY A 19 8.84 -11.31 -7.94
N PHE A 20 7.96 -11.51 -8.93
CA PHE A 20 8.28 -11.28 -10.35
C PHE A 20 8.56 -9.80 -10.67
N GLU A 21 8.99 -9.52 -11.90
CA GLU A 21 9.39 -8.16 -12.31
C GLU A 21 8.22 -7.18 -12.29
N HIS A 22 7.09 -7.51 -12.92
CA HIS A 22 5.88 -6.71 -12.87
C HIS A 22 5.13 -6.96 -11.56
N ARG A 23 4.93 -5.92 -10.76
CA ARG A 23 4.32 -6.00 -9.43
C ARG A 23 3.20 -5.00 -9.28
N ALA A 24 2.23 -5.36 -8.45
CA ALA A 24 1.14 -4.50 -8.05
C ALA A 24 0.82 -4.68 -6.56
N VAL A 25 0.37 -3.61 -5.91
CA VAL A 25 -0.13 -3.60 -4.53
C VAL A 25 -1.46 -2.84 -4.51
N VAL A 26 -2.45 -3.40 -3.81
CA VAL A 26 -3.72 -2.72 -3.51
C VAL A 26 -3.74 -2.42 -2.02
N VAL A 27 -3.77 -1.14 -1.66
CA VAL A 27 -3.95 -0.68 -0.27
C VAL A 27 -5.45 -0.49 -0.03
N ALA A 28 -6.03 -1.32 0.84
CA ALA A 28 -7.46 -1.32 1.11
C ALA A 28 -7.73 -1.58 2.60
N GLY A 29 -8.69 -0.84 3.17
CA GLY A 29 -9.16 -1.03 4.55
C GLY A 29 -10.26 -2.08 4.69
N ASP A 30 -10.91 -2.45 3.59
CA ASP A 30 -12.02 -3.41 3.56
C ASP A 30 -12.03 -4.23 2.26
N ARG A 31 -12.86 -5.27 2.25
CA ARG A 31 -12.97 -6.22 1.14
C ARG A 31 -13.49 -5.58 -0.14
N GLU A 32 -14.42 -4.64 -0.03
CA GLU A 32 -15.03 -4.02 -1.20
C GLU A 32 -14.01 -3.12 -1.92
N ALA A 33 -13.24 -2.33 -1.16
CA ALA A 33 -12.12 -1.55 -1.66
C ALA A 33 -11.05 -2.43 -2.29
N ALA A 34 -10.72 -3.57 -1.67
CA ALA A 34 -9.77 -4.52 -2.23
C ALA A 34 -10.24 -5.08 -3.58
N VAL A 35 -11.49 -5.51 -3.69
CA VAL A 35 -12.05 -6.04 -4.94
C VAL A 35 -12.09 -4.97 -6.02
N ARG A 36 -12.56 -3.76 -5.73
CA ARG A 36 -12.55 -2.64 -6.69
C ARG A 36 -11.15 -2.32 -7.20
N GLY A 37 -10.15 -2.32 -6.31
CA GLY A 37 -8.75 -2.09 -6.70
C GLY A 37 -8.20 -3.20 -7.58
N LEU A 38 -8.56 -4.46 -7.30
CA LEU A 38 -8.16 -5.61 -8.13
C LEU A 38 -8.86 -5.61 -9.49
N GLU A 39 -10.11 -5.18 -9.58
CA GLU A 39 -10.84 -5.01 -10.85
C GLU A 39 -10.18 -3.94 -11.72
N ALA A 40 -9.87 -2.77 -11.16
CA ALA A 40 -9.14 -1.70 -11.86
C ALA A 40 -7.75 -2.17 -12.33
N LEU A 41 -7.04 -2.90 -11.46
CA LEU A 41 -5.75 -3.50 -11.80
C LEU A 41 -5.87 -4.49 -12.98
N ALA A 42 -6.90 -5.34 -12.97
CA ALA A 42 -7.14 -6.33 -14.01
C ALA A 42 -7.55 -5.69 -15.35
N SER A 43 -8.25 -4.55 -15.32
CA SER A 43 -8.61 -3.80 -16.52
C SER A 43 -7.50 -2.86 -17.02
N GLY A 44 -6.41 -2.69 -16.27
CA GLY A 44 -5.33 -1.76 -16.61
C GLY A 44 -5.72 -0.29 -16.41
N GLU A 45 -6.74 -0.01 -15.59
CA GLU A 45 -7.23 1.33 -15.32
C GLU A 45 -6.64 1.89 -14.01
N PRO A 46 -6.51 3.22 -13.88
CA PRO A 46 -6.14 3.84 -12.61
C PRO A 46 -7.14 3.49 -11.51
N GLY A 47 -6.65 3.07 -10.34
CA GLY A 47 -7.47 2.75 -9.17
C GLY A 47 -6.95 3.43 -7.91
N ALA A 48 -7.86 3.92 -7.06
CA ALA A 48 -7.49 4.45 -5.75
C ALA A 48 -6.82 3.35 -4.91
N GLY A 49 -5.64 3.65 -4.33
CA GLY A 49 -4.87 2.67 -3.56
C GLY A 49 -4.16 1.60 -4.40
N VAL A 50 -4.21 1.66 -5.74
CA VAL A 50 -3.48 0.74 -6.62
C VAL A 50 -2.14 1.33 -6.99
N VAL A 51 -1.07 0.59 -6.70
CA VAL A 51 0.31 0.93 -7.08
C VAL A 51 0.85 -0.19 -7.95
N GLN A 52 1.36 0.15 -9.13
CA GLN A 52 2.00 -0.79 -10.04
C GLN A 52 3.42 -0.34 -10.38
N GLY A 53 4.28 -1.28 -10.71
CA GLY A 53 5.63 -0.97 -11.16
C GLY A 53 6.39 -2.17 -11.66
N VAL A 54 7.56 -1.88 -12.23
CA VAL A 54 8.55 -2.87 -12.65
C VAL A 54 9.65 -2.88 -11.60
N GLY A 55 9.90 -4.02 -10.98
CA GLY A 55 10.89 -4.19 -9.93
C GLY A 55 12.29 -4.01 -10.48
N GLY A 56 12.95 -2.90 -10.12
CA GLY A 56 14.35 -2.64 -10.47
C GLY A 56 15.34 -3.26 -9.49
N ALA A 57 16.61 -3.29 -9.88
CA ALA A 57 17.71 -3.58 -8.96
C ALA A 57 17.77 -2.50 -7.86
N GLY A 58 18.05 -2.92 -6.63
CA GLY A 58 18.13 -2.00 -5.49
C GLY A 58 19.18 -0.90 -5.68
N GLY A 59 18.88 0.31 -5.23
CA GLY A 59 19.80 1.45 -5.20
C GLY A 59 20.04 1.95 -3.78
N LYS A 60 20.94 2.94 -3.61
CA LYS A 60 21.10 3.65 -2.34
C LYS A 60 19.83 4.46 -2.03
N VAL A 61 19.44 4.50 -0.76
CA VAL A 61 18.28 5.26 -0.27
C VAL A 61 18.74 6.56 0.39
N ALA A 62 17.99 7.64 0.17
CA ALA A 62 18.16 8.92 0.85
C ALA A 62 16.82 9.38 1.45
N PHE A 63 16.87 10.00 2.63
CA PHE A 63 15.72 10.67 3.24
C PHE A 63 15.74 12.15 2.90
N VAL A 64 14.64 12.68 2.39
CA VAL A 64 14.47 14.11 2.09
C VAL A 64 13.55 14.71 3.14
N PHE A 65 14.06 15.71 3.86
CA PHE A 65 13.31 16.42 4.90
C PHE A 65 12.82 17.76 4.32
N PRO A 66 11.50 17.99 4.21
CA PRO A 66 10.98 19.23 3.66
C PRO A 66 11.22 20.40 4.62
N GLY A 67 11.31 21.60 4.05
CA GLY A 67 11.23 22.85 4.80
C GLY A 67 9.78 23.17 5.22
N GLN A 68 9.50 24.46 5.43
CA GLN A 68 8.15 24.94 5.73
C GLN A 68 7.21 24.88 4.51
N GLY A 69 5.93 24.60 4.75
CA GLY A 69 4.84 24.71 3.77
C GLY A 69 4.26 23.39 3.25
N SER A 70 4.80 22.24 3.67
CA SER A 70 4.25 20.92 3.32
C SER A 70 3.19 20.42 4.29
N GLN A 71 3.10 21.03 5.47
CA GLN A 71 2.12 20.68 6.49
C GLN A 71 0.71 21.13 6.13
N TRP A 72 -0.29 20.37 6.58
CA TRP A 72 -1.71 20.70 6.51
C TRP A 72 -2.34 20.56 7.90
N ALA A 73 -3.49 21.22 8.13
CA ALA A 73 -4.15 21.20 9.44
C ALA A 73 -4.58 19.76 9.80
N ALA A 74 -4.27 19.32 11.03
CA ALA A 74 -4.47 17.95 11.51
C ALA A 74 -3.60 16.87 10.83
N MET A 75 -2.56 17.26 10.08
CA MET A 75 -1.51 16.33 9.69
C MET A 75 -0.99 15.57 10.92
N ALA A 76 -0.70 14.29 10.76
CA ALA A 76 -0.18 13.37 11.79
C ALA A 76 -1.17 12.91 12.87
N VAL A 77 -2.36 13.51 13.02
CA VAL A 77 -3.31 13.13 14.09
C VAL A 77 -3.75 11.67 13.98
N GLU A 78 -4.23 11.24 12.82
CA GLU A 78 -4.68 9.86 12.61
C GLU A 78 -3.52 8.85 12.78
N LEU A 79 -2.31 9.22 12.32
CA LEU A 79 -1.12 8.38 12.49
C LEU A 79 -0.71 8.24 13.95
N LEU A 80 -0.86 9.30 14.75
CA LEU A 80 -0.61 9.27 16.19
C LEU A 80 -1.53 8.29 16.92
N GLU A 81 -2.78 8.17 16.45
CA GLU A 81 -3.77 7.27 17.04
C GLU A 81 -3.58 5.81 16.59
N CYS A 82 -3.25 5.60 15.31
CA CYS A 82 -3.26 4.27 14.70
C CYS A 82 -1.89 3.58 14.60
N SER A 83 -0.78 4.29 14.83
CA SER A 83 0.57 3.73 14.70
C SER A 83 1.45 4.01 15.92
N ALA A 84 1.68 2.99 16.74
CA ALA A 84 2.51 3.10 17.94
C ALA A 84 4.00 3.44 17.67
N VAL A 85 4.51 3.20 16.45
CA VAL A 85 5.88 3.57 16.07
C VAL A 85 5.96 5.05 15.68
N PHE A 86 4.85 5.63 15.25
CA PHE A 86 4.75 7.04 14.92
C PHE A 86 4.51 7.91 16.18
N ALA A 87 3.86 7.34 17.21
CA ALA A 87 3.55 7.98 18.49
C ALA A 87 4.76 8.19 19.42
#